data_AF-A0A7S1A0C0-F1
#
_entry.id   AF-A0A7S1A0C0-F1
#
_cell.length_a   1.000
_cell.length_b   1.000
_cell.length_c   1.000
_cell.angle_alpha   90.00
_cell.angle_beta   90.00
_cell.angle_gamma   90.00
#
_symmetry.space_group_name_H-M   'P 1'
#
loop_
_entity.id
_entity.type
_entity.pdbx_description
1 polymer ?
#
loop_
_entity_poly.entity_id
_entity_poly.type
_entity_poly.pdbx_seq_one_letter_code
_entity_poly.pdbx_strand_id
1 'polypeptide(L)'
;EVKRVISCLHVATSPCEHHFGAAEWWPSLFGRAKTGISSTDPSPLNIRSQIFQESGFDELIDRARVCVVAGRPVVVEQVLEVLANPRCGVVGGYRVEMCWIFNVLSDHFKSALPAPTQFLFGTPARFLDQHQDIDDSFPHSTAFVGNHSRRLIRMHSEYMAYNLLEGVGEKRLKNILGCRG
;
A
#
# COMPACT_ATOMS: atom_id res chain seq x y z
N GLU A 1 20.48 -5.82 14.83
CA GLU A 1 19.99 -6.54 13.65
C GLU A 1 19.07 -5.62 12.87
N VAL A 2 19.27 -5.46 11.57
CA VAL A 2 18.40 -4.62 10.73
C VAL A 2 17.28 -5.51 10.19
N LYS A 3 16.04 -5.20 10.54
CA LYS A 3 14.88 -5.96 10.03
C LYS A 3 14.41 -5.35 8.73
N ARG A 4 14.16 -6.19 7.72
CA ARG A 4 13.60 -5.78 6.43
C ARG A 4 12.13 -6.14 6.37
N VAL A 5 11.29 -5.20 5.96
CA VAL A 5 9.84 -5.38 5.91
C VAL A 5 9.32 -4.86 4.58
N ILE A 6 8.54 -5.68 3.90
CA ILE A 6 7.77 -5.27 2.72
C ILE A 6 6.34 -5.04 3.19
N SER A 7 5.82 -3.83 2.97
CA SER A 7 4.45 -3.45 3.33
C SER A 7 3.70 -3.07 2.08
N CYS A 8 2.70 -3.88 1.72
CA CYS A 8 1.80 -3.60 0.61
C CYS A 8 0.56 -2.89 1.15
N LEU A 9 0.40 -1.62 0.80
CA LEU A 9 -0.71 -0.78 1.20
C LEU A 9 -1.81 -0.87 0.16
N HIS A 10 -2.95 -1.42 0.55
CA HIS A 10 -4.17 -1.25 -0.21
C HIS A 10 -4.66 0.18 0.02
N VAL A 11 -4.63 1.02 -1.02
CA VAL A 11 -5.03 2.43 -0.94
C VAL A 11 -6.01 2.73 -2.07
N ALA A 12 -7.12 3.37 -1.72
CA ALA A 12 -8.18 3.66 -2.68
C ALA A 12 -7.87 4.88 -3.59
N THR A 13 -6.99 5.77 -3.14
CA THR A 13 -6.73 7.07 -3.77
C THR A 13 -5.24 7.29 -4.01
N SER A 14 -4.91 8.21 -4.92
CA SER A 14 -3.53 8.56 -5.23
C SER A 14 -2.88 9.40 -4.11
N PRO A 15 -1.58 9.21 -3.78
CA PRO A 15 -0.81 10.08 -2.87
C PRO A 15 -0.84 11.58 -3.20
N CYS A 16 -1.19 11.96 -4.44
CA CYS A 16 -1.35 13.34 -4.87
C CYS A 16 -2.72 13.95 -4.52
N GLU A 17 -3.69 13.16 -4.05
CA GLU A 17 -5.01 13.66 -3.68
C GLU A 17 -5.02 14.34 -2.29
N HIS A 18 -5.82 15.41 -2.15
CA HIS A 18 -5.92 16.20 -0.91
C HIS A 18 -6.31 15.39 0.33
N HIS A 19 -7.10 14.32 0.15
CA HIS A 19 -7.59 13.47 1.24
C HIS A 19 -6.93 12.09 1.27
N PHE A 20 -5.76 11.95 0.64
CA PHE A 20 -5.01 10.70 0.67
C PHE A 20 -4.80 10.19 2.11
N GLY A 21 -5.04 8.88 2.31
CA GLY A 21 -4.87 8.21 3.60
C GLY A 21 -5.89 8.58 4.68
N ALA A 22 -6.93 9.37 4.39
CA ALA A 22 -7.87 9.84 5.41
C ALA A 22 -8.73 8.73 6.02
N ALA A 23 -9.11 7.74 5.21
CA ALA A 23 -9.87 6.56 5.61
C ALA A 23 -8.98 5.38 6.05
N GLU A 24 -7.66 5.54 5.96
CA GLU A 24 -6.71 4.47 6.19
C GLU A 24 -6.21 4.48 7.64
N TRP A 25 -5.99 3.30 8.20
CA TRP A 25 -5.51 3.15 9.58
C TRP A 25 -3.98 3.14 9.66
N TRP A 26 -3.26 2.70 8.62
CA TRP A 26 -1.80 2.56 8.63
C TRP A 26 -1.03 3.87 8.89
N PRO A 27 -1.53 5.09 8.58
CA PRO A 27 -0.87 6.33 9.01
C PRO A 27 -0.74 6.45 10.53
N SER A 28 -1.55 5.71 11.30
CA SER A 28 -1.43 5.66 12.77
C SER A 28 -0.10 5.09 13.26
N LEU A 29 0.61 4.30 12.45
CA LEU A 29 1.98 3.84 12.76
C LEU A 29 2.95 5.01 12.93
N PHE A 30 2.63 6.15 12.31
CA PHE A 30 3.37 7.40 12.41
C PHE A 30 2.66 8.45 13.29
N GLY A 31 1.51 8.11 13.89
CA GLY A 31 0.67 9.08 14.61
C GLY A 31 -0.16 10.00 13.70
N ARG A 32 -0.36 9.63 12.42
CA ARG A 32 -0.92 10.49 11.37
C ARG A 32 -2.30 10.04 10.85
N ALA A 33 -2.97 9.11 11.53
CA ALA A 33 -4.34 8.76 11.15
C ALA A 33 -5.26 9.98 11.33
N LYS A 34 -6.19 10.15 10.40
CA LYS A 34 -7.18 11.24 10.40
C LYS A 34 -8.53 10.82 10.95
N THR A 35 -8.78 9.52 11.04
CA THR A 35 -10.02 8.94 11.54
C THR A 35 -9.68 7.81 12.52
N GLY A 36 -10.50 7.68 13.58
CA GLY A 36 -10.41 6.56 14.52
C GLY A 36 -11.17 5.34 14.02
N ILE A 37 -10.98 4.20 14.68
CA ILE A 37 -11.64 2.93 14.30
C ILE A 37 -13.14 2.95 14.63
N SER A 38 -13.50 3.47 15.79
CA SER A 38 -14.88 3.50 16.31
C SER A 38 -15.39 4.93 16.57
N SER A 39 -14.58 5.94 16.30
CA SER A 39 -14.85 7.35 16.52
C SER A 39 -14.21 8.19 15.42
N THR A 40 -14.72 9.40 15.19
CA THR A 40 -14.06 10.36 14.31
C THR A 40 -12.73 10.84 14.90
N ASP A 41 -12.58 10.83 16.24
CA ASP A 41 -11.32 11.16 16.91
C ASP A 41 -10.23 10.10 16.63
N PRO A 42 -9.11 10.49 15.98
CA PRO A 42 -8.02 9.58 15.68
C PRO A 42 -7.02 9.40 16.85
N SER A 43 -7.09 10.23 17.90
CA SER A 43 -6.09 10.27 18.97
C SER A 43 -5.88 8.91 19.65
N PRO A 44 -6.94 8.15 20.02
CA PRO A 44 -6.75 6.83 20.63
C PRO A 44 -6.02 5.85 19.71
N LEU A 45 -6.30 5.90 18.40
CA LEU A 45 -5.66 5.04 17.40
C LEU A 45 -4.18 5.41 17.24
N ASN A 46 -3.87 6.71 17.08
CA ASN A 46 -2.51 7.21 16.95
C ASN A 46 -1.66 6.85 18.18
N ILE A 47 -2.14 7.15 19.39
CA ILE A 47 -1.39 6.83 20.63
C ILE A 47 -1.21 5.31 20.78
N ARG A 48 -2.21 4.51 20.40
CA ARG A 48 -2.10 3.06 20.50
C ARG A 48 -1.07 2.50 19.51
N SER A 49 -1.05 2.98 18.27
CA SER A 49 -0.33 2.31 17.18
C SER A 49 1.00 2.94 16.78
N GLN A 50 1.29 4.17 17.22
CA GLN A 50 2.48 4.89 16.76
C GLN A 50 3.77 4.18 17.19
N ILE A 51 4.60 3.86 16.20
CA ILE A 51 5.93 3.23 16.37
C ILE A 51 6.98 3.90 15.48
N PHE A 52 6.61 4.91 14.71
CA PHE A 52 7.49 5.72 13.88
C PHE A 52 7.25 7.21 14.15
N GLN A 53 8.28 8.02 13.87
CA GLN A 53 8.19 9.48 13.96
C GLN A 53 7.26 10.04 12.87
N GLU A 54 6.51 11.10 13.18
CA GLU A 54 5.61 11.75 12.23
C GLU A 54 6.32 12.18 10.94
N SER A 55 7.56 12.67 11.05
CA SER A 55 8.36 13.08 9.89
C SER A 55 8.61 11.95 8.90
N GLY A 56 8.63 10.69 9.36
CA GLY A 56 8.75 9.52 8.49
C GLY A 56 7.55 9.36 7.56
N PHE A 57 6.36 9.75 8.01
CA PHE A 57 5.17 9.75 7.16
C PHE A 57 5.27 10.82 6.09
N ASP A 58 5.66 12.03 6.46
CA ASP A 58 5.77 13.14 5.51
C ASP A 58 6.78 12.82 4.40
N GLU A 59 7.94 12.26 4.75
CA GLU A 59 8.93 11.77 3.77
C GLU A 59 8.34 10.67 2.85
N LEU A 60 7.64 9.69 3.43
CA LEU A 60 7.02 8.60 2.69
C LEU A 60 6.03 9.13 1.65
N ILE A 61 5.15 10.05 2.05
CA ILE A 61 4.15 10.64 1.15
C ILE A 61 4.79 11.50 0.07
N ASP A 62 5.78 12.33 0.39
CA ASP A 62 6.45 13.17 -0.59
C ASP A 62 7.17 12.33 -1.65
N ARG A 63 7.83 11.24 -1.24
CA ARG A 63 8.47 10.30 -2.18
C ARG A 63 7.45 9.52 -3.00
N ALA A 64 6.32 9.14 -2.41
CA ALA A 64 5.23 8.50 -3.13
C ALA A 64 4.66 9.42 -4.22
N ARG A 65 4.47 10.71 -3.92
CA ARG A 65 4.02 11.73 -4.88
C ARG A 65 5.00 11.88 -6.04
N VAL A 66 6.31 11.87 -5.78
CA VAL A 66 7.34 11.90 -6.83
C VAL A 66 7.19 10.71 -7.79
N CYS A 67 6.88 9.51 -7.29
CA CYS A 67 6.62 8.35 -8.14
C CYS A 67 5.37 8.54 -9.02
N VAL A 68 4.28 9.04 -8.43
CA VAL A 68 3.02 9.33 -9.15
C VAL A 68 3.27 10.35 -10.27
N VAL A 69 3.89 11.49 -9.96
CA VAL A 69 4.18 12.56 -10.94
C VAL A 69 5.07 12.05 -12.07
N ALA A 70 6.00 11.13 -11.77
CA ALA A 70 6.86 10.49 -12.76
C ALA A 70 6.17 9.35 -13.55
N GLY A 71 4.90 9.03 -13.28
CA GLY A 71 4.18 7.93 -13.91
C GLY A 71 4.70 6.53 -13.54
N ARG A 72 5.48 6.41 -12.47
CA ARG A 72 6.11 5.16 -12.03
C ARG A 72 5.25 4.43 -11.00
N PRO A 73 5.41 3.10 -10.84
CA PRO A 73 4.88 2.39 -9.70
C PRO A 73 5.29 3.06 -8.39
N VAL A 74 4.35 3.20 -7.47
CA VAL A 74 4.57 3.91 -6.21
C VAL A 74 5.16 2.95 -5.19
N VAL A 75 6.46 2.72 -5.33
CA VAL A 75 7.28 1.94 -4.39
C VAL A 75 8.29 2.86 -3.71
N VAL A 76 8.30 2.89 -2.38
CA VAL A 76 9.15 3.77 -1.58
C VAL A 76 9.94 2.95 -0.56
N GLU A 77 11.26 2.94 -0.71
CA GLU A 77 12.18 2.34 0.26
C GLU A 77 12.56 3.35 1.35
N GLN A 78 12.36 3.06 2.63
CA GLN A 78 12.64 3.99 3.72
C GLN A 78 13.32 3.27 4.88
N VAL A 79 14.27 3.92 5.54
CA VAL A 79 14.84 3.42 6.79
C VAL A 79 14.21 4.17 7.95
N LEU A 80 13.56 3.44 8.85
CA LEU A 80 12.85 4.03 9.98
C LEU A 80 13.46 3.55 11.31
N GLU A 81 13.54 4.46 12.26
CA GLU A 81 13.78 4.11 13.66
C GLU A 81 12.45 3.75 14.34
N VAL A 82 12.43 2.62 15.03
CA VAL A 82 11.25 2.16 15.75
C VAL A 82 11.24 2.77 17.14
N LEU A 83 10.17 3.49 17.45
CA LEU A 83 9.89 4.05 18.76
C LEU A 83 9.36 2.97 19.70
N ALA A 84 9.66 3.14 20.99
CA ALA A 84 9.07 2.29 22.01
C ALA A 84 7.57 2.57 22.10
N ASN A 85 6.77 1.51 22.10
CA ASN A 85 5.33 1.58 22.34
C ASN A 85 4.89 0.39 23.20
N PRO A 86 4.79 0.58 24.52
CA PRO A 86 4.38 -0.47 25.45
C PRO A 86 2.98 -1.02 25.19
N ARG A 87 2.08 -0.24 24.59
CA ARG A 87 0.69 -0.66 24.32
C ARG A 87 0.61 -1.73 23.22
N CYS A 88 1.61 -1.80 22.36
CA CYS A 88 1.76 -2.82 21.32
C CYS A 88 2.90 -3.81 21.62
N GLY A 89 3.50 -3.77 22.82
CA GLY A 89 4.64 -4.62 23.17
C GLY A 89 5.91 -4.34 22.35
N VAL A 90 6.05 -3.13 21.79
CA VAL A 90 7.19 -2.74 20.97
C VAL A 90 8.24 -2.07 21.85
N VAL A 91 9.42 -2.69 21.94
CA VAL A 91 10.53 -2.19 22.77
C VAL A 91 11.18 -0.93 22.18
N GLY A 92 11.16 -0.78 20.85
CA GLY A 92 11.83 0.33 20.15
C GLY A 92 13.36 0.26 20.18
N GLY A 93 14.01 1.31 19.70
CA GLY A 93 15.47 1.46 19.70
C GLY A 93 16.21 0.67 18.61
N TYR A 94 15.49 0.19 17.59
CA TYR A 94 16.07 -0.53 16.45
C TYR A 94 15.62 0.08 15.13
N ARG A 95 16.35 -0.26 14.06
CA ARG A 95 16.09 0.24 12.70
C ARG A 95 15.42 -0.83 11.86
N VAL A 96 14.48 -0.38 11.02
CA VAL A 96 13.83 -1.20 10.00
C VAL A 96 14.07 -0.60 8.63
N GLU A 97 14.38 -1.45 7.66
CA GLU A 97 14.39 -1.12 6.23
C GLU A 97 13.02 -1.49 5.67
N MET A 98 12.18 -0.49 5.42
CA MET A 98 10.84 -0.64 4.87
C MET A 98 10.87 -0.53 3.35
N CYS A 99 10.13 -1.39 2.68
CA CYS A 99 9.71 -1.21 1.29
C CYS A 99 8.19 -1.08 1.27
N TRP A 100 7.72 0.15 1.07
CA TRP A 100 6.30 0.49 0.97
C TRP A 100 5.84 0.38 -0.47
N ILE A 101 4.84 -0.45 -0.72
CA ILE A 101 4.23 -0.64 -2.04
C ILE A 101 2.81 -0.09 -1.95
N PHE A 102 2.54 1.02 -2.63
CA PHE A 102 1.19 1.56 -2.71
C PHE A 102 0.50 0.92 -3.91
N ASN A 103 -0.54 0.14 -3.67
CA ASN A 103 -1.36 -0.49 -4.72
C ASN A 103 -2.28 0.53 -5.41
N VAL A 104 -1.76 1.71 -5.76
CA VAL A 104 -2.44 2.66 -6.65
C VAL A 104 -2.10 2.29 -8.08
N LEU A 105 -3.12 2.20 -8.91
CA LEU A 105 -2.93 2.02 -10.35
C LEU A 105 -2.33 3.29 -10.95
N SER A 106 -1.10 3.22 -11.43
CA SER A 106 -0.52 4.30 -12.23
C SER A 106 -1.28 4.41 -13.56
N ASP A 107 -1.41 5.64 -14.08
CA ASP A 107 -2.07 5.83 -15.37
C ASP A 107 -1.30 5.13 -16.51
N HIS A 108 0.02 5.02 -16.38
CA HIS A 108 0.85 4.23 -17.27
C HIS A 108 0.42 2.75 -17.27
N PHE A 109 0.28 2.13 -16.09
CA PHE A 109 -0.18 0.76 -15.98
C PHE A 109 -1.60 0.59 -16.55
N LYS A 110 -2.53 1.49 -16.21
CA LYS A 110 -3.88 1.47 -16.79
C LYS A 110 -3.84 1.51 -18.32
N SER A 111 -3.01 2.38 -18.90
CA SER A 111 -2.89 2.54 -20.35
C SER A 111 -2.21 1.37 -21.07
N ALA A 112 -1.39 0.59 -20.36
CA ALA A 112 -0.70 -0.58 -20.90
C ALA A 112 -1.58 -1.84 -20.94
N LEU A 113 -2.71 -1.85 -20.24
CA LEU A 113 -3.63 -2.99 -20.21
C LEU A 113 -4.48 -3.07 -21.49
N PRO A 114 -5.01 -4.25 -21.86
CA PRO A 114 -5.92 -4.39 -22.99
C PRO A 114 -7.14 -3.46 -22.88
N ALA A 115 -7.61 -2.91 -24.00
CA ALA A 115 -8.74 -1.98 -24.03
C ALA A 115 -9.97 -2.44 -23.22
N PRO A 116 -10.40 -3.72 -23.25
CA PRO A 116 -11.51 -4.20 -22.42
C PRO A 116 -11.27 -4.03 -20.91
N THR A 117 -10.03 -4.17 -20.44
CA THR A 117 -9.65 -3.99 -19.03
C THR A 117 -9.59 -2.51 -18.64
N GLN A 118 -9.23 -1.63 -19.58
CA GLN A 118 -9.24 -0.18 -19.34
C GLN A 118 -10.65 0.35 -19.03
N PHE A 119 -11.70 -0.24 -19.64
CA PHE A 119 -13.09 0.11 -19.36
C PHE A 119 -13.51 -0.17 -17.91
N LEU A 120 -12.86 -1.12 -17.22
CA LEU A 120 -13.19 -1.45 -15.83
C LEU A 120 -12.81 -0.31 -14.87
N PHE A 121 -11.80 0.50 -15.19
CA PHE A 121 -11.39 1.64 -14.34
C PHE A 121 -12.36 2.82 -14.35
N GLY A 122 -13.21 2.93 -15.37
CA GLY A 122 -14.24 3.98 -15.47
C GLY A 122 -15.54 3.63 -14.73
N THR A 123 -15.65 2.40 -14.22
CA THR A 123 -16.86 1.91 -13.57
C THR A 123 -16.68 2.08 -12.06
N PRO A 124 -17.50 2.88 -11.36
CA PRO A 124 -17.37 3.04 -9.91
C PRO A 124 -17.48 1.68 -9.23
N ALA A 125 -16.65 1.44 -8.21
CA ALA A 125 -16.66 0.22 -7.41
C ALA A 125 -18.09 -0.08 -6.95
N ARG A 126 -18.74 -1.03 -7.60
CA ARG A 126 -20.08 -1.47 -7.23
C ARG A 126 -19.94 -2.42 -6.04
N PHE A 127 -20.83 -2.28 -5.06
CA PHE A 127 -21.12 -3.40 -4.18
C PHE A 127 -21.47 -4.57 -5.08
N LEU A 128 -20.69 -5.65 -5.03
CA LEU A 128 -20.94 -6.86 -5.81
C LEU A 128 -22.36 -7.32 -5.48
N ASP A 129 -23.24 -7.26 -6.46
CA ASP A 129 -24.51 -7.98 -6.42
C ASP A 129 -24.18 -9.48 -6.34
N GLN A 130 -25.02 -10.30 -5.70
CA GLN A 130 -24.76 -11.75 -5.51
C GLN A 130 -24.54 -12.51 -6.83
N HIS A 131 -24.80 -11.87 -7.96
CA HIS A 131 -24.71 -12.40 -9.32
C HIS A 131 -23.56 -11.82 -10.16
N GLN A 132 -22.71 -10.93 -9.63
CA GLN A 132 -21.55 -10.41 -10.36
C GLN A 132 -20.30 -11.26 -10.13
N ASP A 133 -19.54 -11.48 -11.22
CA ASP A 133 -18.26 -12.14 -11.13
C ASP A 133 -17.26 -11.21 -10.43
N ILE A 134 -16.63 -11.72 -9.37
CA ILE A 134 -15.63 -10.97 -8.60
C ILE A 134 -14.42 -10.60 -9.48
N ASP A 135 -14.15 -11.35 -10.54
CA ASP A 135 -13.09 -11.06 -11.50
C ASP A 135 -13.25 -9.68 -12.17
N ASP A 136 -14.49 -9.22 -12.37
CA ASP A 136 -14.81 -7.94 -13.02
C ASP A 136 -14.55 -6.74 -12.09
N SER A 137 -14.37 -6.98 -10.79
CA SER A 137 -14.04 -5.96 -9.80
C SER A 137 -12.54 -5.68 -9.67
N PHE A 138 -11.70 -6.42 -10.40
CA PHE A 138 -10.25 -6.15 -10.41
C PHE A 138 -9.97 -4.72 -10.89
N PRO A 139 -9.08 -3.96 -10.23
CA PRO A 139 -8.23 -4.34 -9.08
C PRO A 139 -8.81 -3.89 -7.73
N HIS A 140 -10.03 -3.35 -7.73
CA HIS A 140 -10.70 -2.80 -6.55
C HIS A 140 -11.49 -3.85 -5.75
N SER A 141 -11.17 -5.14 -5.92
CA SER A 141 -11.71 -6.23 -5.10
C SER A 141 -11.26 -6.06 -3.65
N THR A 142 -12.12 -5.49 -2.81
CA THR A 142 -11.90 -5.32 -1.36
C THR A 142 -12.61 -6.39 -0.52
N ALA A 143 -13.08 -7.48 -1.14
CA ALA A 143 -13.87 -8.47 -0.44
C ALA A 143 -12.99 -9.29 0.53
N PHE A 144 -13.07 -8.96 1.82
CA PHE A 144 -12.49 -9.74 2.92
C PHE A 144 -13.02 -11.18 3.00
N VAL A 145 -14.10 -11.48 2.27
CA VAL A 145 -14.73 -12.79 2.15
C VAL A 145 -15.23 -12.95 0.72
N GLY A 146 -14.74 -13.97 0.01
CA GLY A 146 -15.13 -14.21 -1.38
C GLY A 146 -14.44 -15.45 -1.94
N ASN A 147 -15.16 -16.22 -2.74
CA ASN A 147 -14.62 -17.40 -3.43
C ASN A 147 -13.83 -16.91 -4.65
N HIS A 148 -12.64 -16.36 -4.40
CA HIS A 148 -11.81 -15.77 -5.45
C HIS A 148 -11.50 -16.82 -6.51
N SER A 149 -11.74 -16.49 -7.77
CA SER A 149 -11.36 -17.38 -8.85
C SER A 149 -9.84 -17.55 -8.89
N ARG A 150 -9.36 -18.67 -9.44
CA ARG A 150 -7.92 -18.86 -9.69
C ARG A 150 -7.35 -17.77 -10.59
N ARG A 151 -8.17 -17.20 -11.47
CA ARG A 151 -7.78 -16.11 -12.38
C ARG A 151 -7.58 -14.81 -11.61
N LEU A 152 -8.50 -14.42 -10.74
CA LEU A 152 -8.36 -13.20 -9.92
C LEU A 152 -7.16 -13.27 -8.97
N ILE A 153 -6.94 -14.41 -8.31
CA ILE A 153 -5.75 -14.63 -7.49
C ILE A 153 -4.48 -14.44 -8.31
N ARG A 154 -4.44 -15.01 -9.52
CA ARG A 154 -3.33 -14.85 -10.45
C ARG A 154 -3.13 -13.38 -10.86
N MET A 155 -4.19 -12.66 -11.23
CA MET A 155 -4.10 -11.25 -11.65
C MET A 155 -3.58 -10.35 -10.52
N HIS A 156 -4.05 -10.53 -9.28
CA HIS A 156 -3.49 -9.81 -8.13
C HIS A 156 -2.02 -10.16 -7.87
N SER A 157 -1.66 -11.44 -7.99
CA SER A 157 -0.28 -11.88 -7.81
C SER A 157 0.66 -11.32 -8.88
N GLU A 158 0.22 -11.35 -10.14
CA GLU A 158 0.95 -10.76 -11.28
C GLU A 158 1.06 -9.24 -11.16
N TYR A 159 0.00 -8.56 -10.73
CA TYR A 159 0.02 -7.12 -10.46
C TYR A 159 1.02 -6.76 -9.35
N MET A 160 1.00 -7.51 -8.24
CA MET A 160 1.97 -7.33 -7.15
C MET A 160 3.41 -7.60 -7.62
N ALA A 161 3.62 -8.68 -8.38
CA ALA A 161 4.93 -9.03 -8.91
C ALA A 161 5.46 -7.97 -9.88
N TYR A 162 4.60 -7.46 -10.78
CA TYR A 162 4.94 -6.39 -11.71
C TYR A 162 5.35 -5.11 -10.96
N ASN A 163 4.53 -4.64 -10.01
CA ASN A 163 4.85 -3.46 -9.21
C ASN A 163 6.17 -3.61 -8.44
N LEU A 164 6.43 -4.82 -7.93
CA LEU A 164 7.65 -5.11 -7.21
C LEU A 164 8.88 -5.14 -8.13
N LEU A 165 8.79 -5.79 -9.28
CA LEU A 165 9.88 -5.89 -10.25
C LEU A 165 10.20 -4.54 -10.90
N GLU A 166 9.19 -3.79 -11.32
CA GLU A 166 9.36 -2.48 -11.95
C GLU A 166 9.75 -1.39 -10.94
N GLY A 167 9.20 -1.45 -9.73
CA GLY A 167 9.46 -0.44 -8.70
C GLY A 167 10.82 -0.60 -8.03
N VAL A 168 11.21 -1.83 -7.67
CA VAL A 168 12.48 -2.11 -6.97
C VAL A 168 13.62 -2.38 -7.96
N GLY A 169 13.32 -2.99 -9.10
CA GLY A 169 14.30 -3.51 -10.03
C GLY A 169 14.83 -4.89 -9.61
N GLU A 170 14.97 -5.80 -10.58
CA GLU A 170 15.32 -7.21 -10.36
C GLU A 170 16.60 -7.40 -9.50
N LYS A 171 17.65 -6.61 -9.78
CA LYS A 171 18.93 -6.70 -9.07
C LYS A 171 18.81 -6.37 -7.58
N ARG A 172 18.01 -5.36 -7.24
CA ARG A 172 17.77 -4.97 -5.84
C ARG A 172 16.82 -5.95 -5.16
N LEU A 173 15.84 -6.47 -5.88
CA LEU A 173 14.95 -7.48 -5.33
C LEU A 173 15.70 -8.74 -4.89
N LYS A 174 16.66 -9.19 -5.69
CA LYS A 174 17.58 -10.30 -5.34
C LYS A 174 18.35 -10.02 -4.04
N ASN A 175 18.82 -8.79 -3.84
CA ASN A 175 19.48 -8.39 -2.58
C ASN A 175 18.52 -8.38 -1.38
N ILE A 176 17.29 -7.89 -1.54
CA ILE A 176 16.28 -7.87 -0.47
C ILE A 176 15.90 -9.29 -0.06
N LEU A 177 15.71 -10.19 -1.04
CA LEU A 177 15.35 -11.60 -0.83
C LEU A 177 16.53 -12.47 -0.38
N GLY A 178 17.75 -11.92 -0.31
CA GLY A 178 18.96 -12.68 0.02
C GLY A 178 19.37 -13.69 -1.06
N CYS A 179 18.79 -13.60 -2.26
CA CYS A 179 19.15 -14.40 -3.41
C CYS A 179 20.45 -13.84 -4.00
N ARG A 180 21.58 -14.50 -3.75
CA ARG A 180 22.84 -14.16 -4.43
C ARG A 180 22.71 -14.57 -5.90
N GLY A 181 22.74 -13.59 -6.79
CA GLY A 181 23.04 -13.78 -8.21
C GLY A 181 24.54 -13.77 -8.44
#